data_AF-A0A423PFB9-F1
#
_entry.id   AF-A0A423PFB9-F1
#
_cell.length_a   1.000
_cell.length_b   1.000
_cell.length_c   1.000
_cell.angle_alpha   90.00
_cell.angle_beta   90.00
_cell.angle_gamma   90.00
#
_symmetry.space_group_name_H-M   'P 1'
#
loop_
_entity.id
_entity.type
_entity.pdbx_description
1 polymer ?
#
loop_
_entity_poly.entity_id
_entity_poly.type
_entity_poly.pdbx_seq_one_letter_code
_entity_poly.pdbx_strand_id
1 'polypeptide(L)'
;MNDADTLRGALTELRTERAQCETPERPGLAEQIERVRRWQADHVAARHRDHAARHDGAALLRFLSRSFYLEADWSELTDDPDRTVARVGRIMSDLRPLIVAARLQASADRLDRALAAALLDGRYPVTITPIGYVRAFRRVGEAAERERQLAWVGELIERLAGFADNRAAWWAFKAARAPARGFGMGQTHVLLAEGFAALRATRDPAEATREALDAQRVLVRRLFGAATAGAAPPSY
;
A
#
# COMPACT_ATOMS: atom_id res chain seq x y z
N MET A 1 7.56 -17.30 -16.46
CA MET A 1 6.54 -16.26 -16.67
C MET A 1 7.26 -14.96 -16.99
N ASN A 2 6.92 -14.28 -18.08
CA ASN A 2 7.58 -13.02 -18.46
C ASN A 2 7.10 -11.86 -17.55
N ASP A 3 7.89 -10.81 -17.36
CA ASP A 3 7.54 -9.63 -16.56
C ASP A 3 6.27 -8.94 -17.07
N ALA A 4 6.05 -8.96 -18.39
CA ALA A 4 4.81 -8.46 -19.00
C ALA A 4 3.56 -9.23 -18.54
N ASP A 5 3.63 -10.57 -18.47
CA ASP A 5 2.52 -11.40 -17.98
C ASP A 5 2.31 -11.19 -16.48
N THR A 6 3.41 -11.05 -15.75
CA THR A 6 3.39 -10.79 -14.31
C THR A 6 2.72 -9.45 -13.99
N LEU A 7 3.04 -8.40 -14.76
CA LEU A 7 2.41 -7.09 -14.64
C LEU A 7 0.93 -7.13 -15.00
N ARG A 8 0.58 -7.80 -16.10
CA ARG A 8 -0.82 -7.99 -16.50
C ARG A 8 -1.63 -8.63 -15.38
N GLY A 9 -1.11 -9.72 -14.81
CA GLY A 9 -1.74 -10.41 -13.68
C GLY A 9 -1.94 -9.49 -12.48
N ALA A 10 -0.91 -8.73 -12.08
CA ALA A 10 -0.99 -7.81 -10.96
C ALA A 10 -2.01 -6.66 -11.17
N LEU A 11 -2.09 -6.11 -12.39
CA LEU A 11 -3.06 -5.06 -12.73
C LEU A 11 -4.49 -5.60 -12.78
N THR A 12 -4.69 -6.82 -13.30
CA THR A 12 -6.00 -7.49 -13.28
C THR A 12 -6.44 -7.78 -11.85
N GLU A 13 -5.55 -8.27 -10.99
CA GLU A 13 -5.84 -8.52 -9.58
C GLU A 13 -6.24 -7.22 -8.86
N LEU A 14 -5.48 -6.14 -9.06
CA LEU A 14 -5.81 -4.82 -8.51
C LEU A 14 -7.19 -4.33 -8.98
N ARG A 15 -7.48 -4.46 -10.28
CA ARG A 15 -8.80 -4.10 -10.83
C ARG A 15 -9.92 -4.86 -10.12
N THR A 16 -9.75 -6.17 -9.94
CA THR A 16 -10.75 -7.03 -9.30
C THR A 16 -10.96 -6.64 -7.83
N GLU A 17 -9.89 -6.47 -7.06
CA GLU A 17 -10.00 -6.10 -5.64
C GLU A 17 -10.60 -4.70 -5.46
N ARG A 18 -10.30 -3.74 -6.34
CA ARG A 18 -10.93 -2.42 -6.33
C ARG A 18 -12.43 -2.48 -6.59
N ALA A 19 -12.85 -3.21 -7.62
CA ALA A 19 -14.27 -3.38 -7.91
C ALA A 19 -15.03 -3.99 -6.71
N GLN A 20 -14.40 -4.95 -6.00
CA GLN A 20 -14.98 -5.55 -4.80
C GLN A 20 -15.06 -4.57 -3.60
N CYS A 21 -14.22 -3.53 -3.57
CA CYS A 21 -14.28 -2.49 -2.55
C CYS A 21 -15.28 -1.37 -2.87
N GLU A 22 -15.40 -1.00 -4.15
CA GLU A 22 -16.28 0.07 -4.63
C GLU A 22 -17.75 -0.35 -4.67
N THR A 23 -18.01 -1.58 -5.16
CA THR A 23 -19.36 -2.13 -5.29
C THR A 23 -19.50 -3.48 -4.56
N PRO A 24 -19.30 -3.53 -3.23
CA PRO A 24 -19.50 -4.76 -2.47
C PRO A 24 -20.98 -5.14 -2.43
N GLU A 25 -21.27 -6.43 -2.53
CA GLU A 25 -22.64 -6.96 -2.45
C GLU A 25 -23.29 -6.71 -1.07
N ARG A 26 -22.48 -6.60 -0.01
CA ARG A 26 -22.95 -6.41 1.36
C ARG A 26 -23.28 -4.94 1.65
N PRO A 27 -24.51 -4.61 2.09
CA PRO A 27 -24.88 -3.25 2.47
C PRO A 27 -23.96 -2.70 3.58
N GLY A 28 -23.57 -1.43 3.43
CA GLY A 28 -22.69 -0.72 4.37
C GLY A 28 -21.21 -1.13 4.31
N LEU A 29 -20.83 -2.13 3.52
CA LEU A 29 -19.43 -2.57 3.45
C LEU A 29 -18.53 -1.53 2.79
N ALA A 30 -18.95 -0.88 1.70
CA ALA A 30 -18.18 0.17 1.03
C ALA A 30 -17.84 1.33 1.99
N GLU A 31 -18.84 1.81 2.74
CA GLU A 31 -18.64 2.88 3.72
C GLU A 31 -17.69 2.44 4.85
N GLN A 32 -17.82 1.18 5.30
CA GLN A 32 -16.93 0.66 6.33
C GLN A 32 -15.49 0.47 5.84
N ILE A 33 -15.29 0.09 4.57
CA ILE A 33 -13.97 0.04 3.93
C ILE A 33 -13.31 1.42 3.98
N GLU A 34 -14.03 2.47 3.59
CA GLU A 34 -13.50 3.84 3.63
C GLU A 34 -13.18 4.32 5.05
N ARG A 35 -13.98 3.92 6.05
CA ARG A 35 -13.65 4.18 7.46
C ARG A 35 -12.38 3.44 7.90
N VAL A 36 -12.22 2.19 7.51
CA VAL A 36 -11.02 1.38 7.80
C VAL A 36 -9.78 2.00 7.18
N ARG A 37 -9.83 2.35 5.89
CA ARG A 37 -8.73 2.98 5.16
C ARG A 37 -8.27 4.28 5.81
N ARG A 38 -9.20 5.18 6.12
CA ARG A 38 -8.87 6.44 6.82
C ARG A 38 -8.27 6.19 8.19
N TRP A 39 -8.87 5.31 8.99
CA TRP A 39 -8.36 4.97 10.31
C TRP A 39 -6.93 4.41 10.23
N GLN A 40 -6.66 3.50 9.28
CA GLN A 40 -5.33 2.93 9.07
C GLN A 40 -4.31 3.98 8.64
N ALA A 41 -4.65 4.83 7.66
CA ALA A 41 -3.79 5.90 7.20
C ALA A 41 -3.39 6.85 8.36
N ASP A 42 -4.37 7.25 9.18
CA ASP A 42 -4.15 8.12 10.34
C ASP A 42 -3.24 7.46 11.37
N HIS A 43 -3.48 6.18 11.69
CA HIS A 43 -2.72 5.45 12.70
C HIS A 43 -1.29 5.15 12.26
N VAL A 44 -1.07 4.80 10.98
CA VAL A 44 0.27 4.64 10.40
C VAL A 44 1.04 5.95 10.46
N ALA A 45 0.43 7.06 10.01
CA ALA A 45 1.06 8.37 10.02
C ALA A 45 1.39 8.85 11.45
N ALA A 46 0.50 8.65 12.42
CA ALA A 46 0.75 9.00 13.81
C ALA A 46 1.87 8.16 14.42
N ARG A 47 1.84 6.84 14.18
CA ARG A 47 2.80 5.90 14.80
C ARG A 47 4.23 6.08 14.30
N HIS A 48 4.40 6.37 13.01
CA HIS A 48 5.71 6.47 12.40
C HIS A 48 6.25 7.90 12.31
N ARG A 49 5.54 8.88 12.88
CA ARG A 49 5.93 10.31 12.86
C ARG A 49 7.33 10.53 13.42
N ASP A 50 7.60 10.06 14.63
CA ASP A 50 8.89 10.27 15.29
C ASP A 50 10.02 9.56 14.56
N HIS A 51 9.72 8.40 13.99
CA HIS A 51 10.68 7.64 13.20
C HIS A 51 11.02 8.39 11.90
N ALA A 52 10.01 8.85 11.16
CA ALA A 52 10.20 9.66 9.96
C ALA A 52 10.96 10.96 10.24
N ALA A 53 10.70 11.62 11.37
CA ALA A 53 11.37 12.87 11.75
C ALA A 53 12.89 12.72 11.91
N ARG A 54 13.40 11.55 12.30
CA ARG A 54 14.86 11.30 12.41
C ARG A 54 15.58 11.33 11.06
N HIS A 55 14.82 11.15 9.98
CA HIS A 55 15.29 10.99 8.62
C HIS A 55 14.77 12.09 7.69
N ASP A 56 14.26 13.21 8.22
CA ASP A 56 13.57 14.25 7.44
C ASP A 56 12.41 13.70 6.57
N GLY A 57 11.91 12.51 6.91
CA GLY A 57 11.05 11.67 6.09
C GLY A 57 9.56 11.97 6.20
N ALA A 58 9.18 13.15 6.70
CA ALA A 58 7.77 13.51 6.87
C ALA A 58 7.00 13.51 5.53
N ALA A 59 7.66 13.93 4.45
CA ALA A 59 7.09 13.90 3.11
C ALA A 59 6.87 12.46 2.62
N LEU A 60 7.84 11.56 2.84
CA LEU A 60 7.73 10.15 2.45
C LEU A 60 6.66 9.42 3.25
N LEU A 61 6.58 9.65 4.56
CA LEU A 61 5.52 9.10 5.40
C LEU A 61 4.14 9.54 4.89
N ARG A 62 3.96 10.84 4.62
CA ARG A 62 2.70 11.37 4.07
C ARG A 62 2.37 10.73 2.73
N PHE A 63 3.33 10.69 1.81
CA PHE A 63 3.13 10.07 0.50
C PHE A 63 2.68 8.62 0.63
N LEU A 64 3.36 7.80 1.43
CA LEU A 64 3.04 6.39 1.59
C LEU A 64 1.67 6.18 2.26
N SER A 65 1.35 6.92 3.33
CA SER A 65 0.11 6.72 4.10
C SER A 65 -1.12 7.41 3.50
N ARG A 66 -0.94 8.47 2.70
CA ARG A 66 -2.03 9.25 2.08
C ARG A 66 -2.06 9.09 0.59
N SER A 67 -1.14 9.74 -0.12
CA SER A 67 -1.17 9.83 -1.57
C SER A 67 -1.19 8.46 -2.23
N PHE A 68 -0.33 7.54 -1.77
CA PHE A 68 -0.18 6.21 -2.34
C PHE A 68 -1.24 5.23 -1.83
N TYR A 69 -1.46 5.15 -0.52
CA TYR A 69 -2.38 4.17 0.07
C TYR A 69 -3.86 4.56 -0.05
N LEU A 70 -4.19 5.82 0.24
CA LEU A 70 -5.58 6.26 0.41
C LEU A 70 -6.14 6.97 -0.84
N GLU A 71 -5.34 7.84 -1.46
CA GLU A 71 -5.82 8.79 -2.47
C GLU A 71 -5.47 8.39 -3.90
N ALA A 72 -4.61 7.39 -4.09
CA ALA A 72 -4.15 6.98 -5.41
C ALA A 72 -5.30 6.41 -6.25
N ASP A 73 -5.50 7.03 -7.41
CA ASP A 73 -6.32 6.51 -8.48
C ASP A 73 -5.47 5.65 -9.41
N TRP A 74 -5.86 4.38 -9.55
CA TRP A 74 -5.18 3.38 -10.37
C TRP A 74 -5.92 3.07 -11.68
N SER A 75 -7.05 3.74 -11.95
CA SER A 75 -7.89 3.52 -13.13
C SER A 75 -7.09 3.59 -14.45
N GLU A 76 -6.22 4.59 -14.60
CA GLU A 76 -5.33 4.74 -15.76
C GLU A 76 -4.51 3.48 -16.07
N LEU A 77 -4.20 2.67 -15.05
CA LEU A 77 -3.42 1.45 -15.17
C LEU A 77 -4.31 0.19 -15.25
N THR A 78 -5.46 0.18 -14.58
CA THR A 78 -6.30 -1.01 -14.41
C THR A 78 -7.46 -1.14 -15.40
N ASP A 79 -7.88 -0.06 -16.07
CA ASP A 79 -9.03 -0.07 -16.98
C ASP A 79 -8.83 -1.04 -18.16
N ASP A 80 -7.61 -1.11 -18.67
CA ASP A 80 -7.18 -2.02 -19.73
C ASP A 80 -5.75 -2.51 -19.44
N PRO A 81 -5.59 -3.56 -18.61
CA PRO A 81 -4.27 -4.09 -18.20
C PRO A 81 -3.39 -4.46 -19.40
N ASP A 82 -3.99 -4.98 -20.46
CA ASP A 82 -3.29 -5.43 -21.66
C ASP A 82 -2.65 -4.27 -22.40
N ARG A 83 -3.43 -3.20 -22.61
CA ARG A 83 -2.97 -1.96 -23.23
C ARG A 83 -1.97 -1.22 -22.34
N THR A 84 -2.18 -1.25 -21.02
CA THR A 84 -1.25 -0.65 -20.05
C THR A 84 0.12 -1.32 -20.13
N VAL A 85 0.19 -2.66 -20.09
CA VAL A 85 1.46 -3.40 -20.21
C VAL A 85 2.19 -3.05 -21.50
N ALA A 86 1.48 -2.99 -22.63
CA ALA A 86 2.06 -2.61 -23.93
C ALA A 86 2.61 -1.17 -23.95
N ARG A 87 1.94 -0.22 -23.28
CA ARG A 87 2.40 1.17 -23.17
C ARG A 87 3.60 1.30 -22.23
N VAL A 88 3.51 0.71 -21.03
CA VAL A 88 4.59 0.79 -20.02
C VAL A 88 5.85 0.13 -20.56
N GLY A 89 5.75 -1.02 -21.23
CA GLY A 89 6.92 -1.69 -21.84
C GLY A 89 7.63 -0.89 -22.95
N ARG A 90 6.99 0.15 -23.50
CA ARG A 90 7.65 1.09 -24.44
C ARG A 90 8.42 2.20 -23.73
N ILE A 91 8.14 2.42 -22.45
CA ILE A 91 8.65 3.56 -21.67
C ILE A 91 9.66 3.10 -20.61
N MET A 92 9.41 1.92 -20.02
CA MET A 92 10.17 1.38 -18.90
C MET A 92 10.79 0.04 -19.29
N SER A 93 12.08 -0.12 -19.00
CA SER A 93 12.80 -1.38 -19.15
C SER A 93 12.62 -2.31 -17.95
N ASP A 94 12.46 -1.75 -16.74
CA ASP A 94 12.17 -2.49 -15.52
C ASP A 94 10.71 -2.29 -15.11
N LEU A 95 9.90 -3.35 -15.23
CA LEU A 95 8.49 -3.35 -14.85
C LEU A 95 8.28 -3.68 -13.36
N ARG A 96 9.33 -4.13 -12.65
CA ARG A 96 9.21 -4.65 -11.29
C ARG A 96 8.64 -3.65 -10.29
N PRO A 97 9.01 -2.35 -10.27
CA PRO A 97 8.40 -1.39 -9.35
C PRO A 97 6.88 -1.28 -9.51
N LEU A 98 6.39 -1.28 -10.75
CA LEU A 98 4.96 -1.21 -11.03
C LEU A 98 4.23 -2.50 -10.64
N ILE A 99 4.85 -3.66 -10.88
CA ILE A 99 4.33 -4.97 -10.43
C ILE A 99 4.15 -4.98 -8.91
N VAL A 100 5.19 -4.56 -8.18
CA VAL A 100 5.19 -4.53 -6.70
C VAL A 100 4.15 -3.55 -6.18
N ALA A 101 4.06 -2.36 -6.78
CA ALA A 101 3.07 -1.35 -6.40
C ALA A 101 1.63 -1.84 -6.61
N ALA A 102 1.33 -2.46 -7.76
CA ALA A 102 0.01 -3.02 -8.05
C ALA A 102 -0.37 -4.14 -7.08
N ARG A 103 0.56 -5.05 -6.78
CA ARG A 103 0.34 -6.13 -5.78
C ARG A 103 0.10 -5.59 -4.38
N LEU A 104 0.89 -4.58 -3.98
CA LEU A 104 0.74 -3.96 -2.68
C LEU A 104 -0.65 -3.32 -2.51
N GLN A 105 -1.14 -2.63 -3.54
CA GLN A 105 -2.47 -2.03 -3.55
C GLN A 105 -3.59 -3.07 -3.56
N ALA A 106 -3.48 -4.11 -4.40
CA ALA A 106 -4.49 -5.18 -4.46
C ALA A 106 -4.60 -5.91 -3.10
N SER A 107 -3.44 -6.19 -2.50
CA SER A 107 -3.34 -6.76 -1.16
C SER A 107 -3.95 -5.85 -0.09
N ALA A 108 -3.72 -4.54 -0.18
CA ALA A 108 -4.29 -3.57 0.74
C ALA A 108 -5.82 -3.54 0.64
N ASP A 109 -6.36 -3.48 -0.58
CA ASP A 109 -7.81 -3.49 -0.84
C ASP A 109 -8.48 -4.75 -0.29
N ARG A 110 -7.90 -5.91 -0.56
CA ARG A 110 -8.37 -7.20 -0.04
C ARG A 110 -8.41 -7.23 1.49
N LEU A 111 -7.34 -6.76 2.13
CA LEU A 111 -7.21 -6.78 3.58
C LEU A 111 -8.10 -5.75 4.27
N ASP A 112 -8.28 -4.57 3.69
CA ASP A 112 -9.16 -3.53 4.20
C ASP A 112 -10.63 -3.96 4.08
N ARG A 113 -11.00 -4.63 2.98
CA ARG A 113 -12.31 -5.27 2.80
C ARG A 113 -12.57 -6.38 3.82
N ALA A 114 -11.60 -7.26 4.04
CA ALA A 114 -11.72 -8.31 5.06
C ALA A 114 -11.89 -7.73 6.47
N LEU A 115 -11.14 -6.68 6.79
CA LEU A 115 -11.21 -6.01 8.08
C LEU A 115 -12.53 -5.26 8.27
N ALA A 116 -13.01 -4.58 7.24
CA ALA A 116 -14.31 -3.91 7.24
C ALA A 116 -15.45 -4.92 7.47
N ALA A 117 -15.41 -6.07 6.80
CA ALA A 117 -16.39 -7.14 7.00
C ALA A 117 -16.35 -7.68 8.45
N ALA A 118 -15.16 -7.94 9.00
CA ALA A 118 -15.01 -8.39 10.38
C ALA A 118 -15.49 -7.35 11.41
N LEU A 119 -15.33 -6.06 11.12
CA LEU A 119 -15.85 -4.98 11.97
C LEU A 119 -17.38 -4.89 11.90
N LEU A 120 -17.99 -5.06 10.72
CA LEU A 120 -19.45 -5.09 10.61
C LEU A 120 -20.06 -6.28 11.36
N ASP A 121 -19.45 -7.46 11.26
CA ASP A 121 -19.92 -8.66 11.95
C ASP A 121 -19.88 -8.53 13.47
N GLY A 122 -18.88 -7.83 13.99
CA GLY A 122 -18.72 -7.61 15.43
C GLY A 122 -19.71 -6.59 16.02
N ARG A 123 -20.58 -5.97 15.20
CA ARG A 123 -21.48 -4.88 15.60
C ARG A 123 -20.76 -3.78 16.38
N TYR A 124 -19.52 -3.48 15.99
CA TYR A 124 -18.75 -2.42 16.64
C TYR A 124 -19.41 -1.05 16.40
N PRO A 125 -19.11 -0.05 17.25
CA PRO A 125 -19.57 1.31 17.01
C PRO A 125 -19.18 1.80 15.62
N VAL A 126 -19.95 2.75 15.09
CA VAL A 126 -19.65 3.46 13.83
C VAL A 126 -18.20 3.97 13.81
N THR A 127 -17.70 4.40 14.96
CA THR A 127 -16.29 4.78 15.17
C THR A 127 -15.43 3.55 15.45
N ILE A 128 -14.39 3.35 14.64
CA ILE A 128 -13.39 2.31 14.85
C ILE A 128 -12.56 2.64 16.09
N THR A 129 -12.64 1.79 17.12
CA THR A 129 -11.82 1.89 18.33
C THR A 129 -10.56 1.03 18.19
N PRO A 130 -9.45 1.36 18.88
CA PRO A 130 -8.25 0.50 18.87
C PRO A 130 -8.52 -0.95 19.29
N ILE A 131 -9.38 -1.16 20.29
CA ILE A 131 -9.76 -2.50 20.76
C ILE A 131 -10.56 -3.25 19.68
N GLY A 132 -11.55 -2.59 19.07
CA GLY A 132 -12.35 -3.17 17.99
C GLY A 132 -11.50 -3.51 16.77
N TYR A 133 -10.59 -2.61 16.39
CA TYR A 133 -9.63 -2.82 15.31
C TYR A 133 -8.75 -4.05 15.57
N VAL A 134 -8.14 -4.16 16.75
CA VAL A 134 -7.26 -5.30 17.09
C VAL A 134 -8.04 -6.62 17.09
N ARG A 135 -9.28 -6.64 17.60
CA ARG A 135 -10.12 -7.85 17.56
C ARG A 135 -10.46 -8.26 16.14
N ALA A 136 -10.88 -7.31 15.30
CA ALA A 136 -11.17 -7.58 13.89
C ALA A 136 -9.90 -8.02 13.13
N PHE A 137 -8.76 -7.37 13.37
CA PHE A 137 -7.46 -7.70 12.78
C PHE A 137 -7.02 -9.13 13.13
N ARG A 138 -7.18 -9.54 14.39
CA ARG A 138 -6.92 -10.92 14.82
C ARG A 138 -7.86 -11.92 14.18
N ARG A 139 -9.15 -11.58 14.06
CA ARG A 139 -10.16 -12.43 13.40
C ARG A 139 -9.87 -12.63 11.92
N VAL A 140 -9.39 -11.60 11.21
CA VAL A 140 -9.00 -11.72 9.79
C VAL A 140 -7.84 -12.70 9.59
N GLY A 141 -6.87 -12.74 10.51
CA GLY A 141 -5.91 -13.86 10.55
C GLY A 141 -4.83 -13.87 9.45
N GLU A 142 -4.50 -12.73 8.83
CA GLU A 142 -3.64 -12.64 7.65
C GLU A 142 -2.19 -12.19 7.94
N ALA A 143 -1.56 -12.79 8.95
CA ALA A 143 -0.20 -12.40 9.36
C ALA A 143 0.84 -12.53 8.24
N ALA A 144 0.77 -13.62 7.47
CA ALA A 144 1.69 -13.88 6.36
C ALA A 144 1.52 -12.86 5.22
N GLU A 145 0.28 -12.44 4.93
CA GLU A 145 0.04 -11.40 3.93
C GLU A 145 0.55 -10.04 4.40
N ARG A 146 0.39 -9.70 5.68
CA ARG A 146 0.96 -8.46 6.23
C ARG A 146 2.49 -8.45 6.12
N GLU A 147 3.16 -9.55 6.42
CA GLU A 147 4.62 -9.66 6.22
C GLU A 147 5.01 -9.48 4.73
N ARG A 148 4.21 -10.02 3.80
CA ARG A 148 4.41 -9.77 2.35
C ARG A 148 4.25 -8.29 1.99
N GLN A 149 3.24 -7.60 2.52
CA GLN A 149 3.07 -6.16 2.30
C GLN A 149 4.29 -5.36 2.78
N LEU A 150 4.82 -5.68 3.97
CA LEU A 150 6.02 -5.03 4.49
C LEU A 150 7.25 -5.30 3.61
N ALA A 151 7.39 -6.52 3.09
CA ALA A 151 8.45 -6.85 2.15
C ALA A 151 8.32 -6.07 0.83
N TRP A 152 7.11 -5.91 0.29
CA TRP A 152 6.87 -5.13 -0.92
C TRP A 152 7.15 -3.64 -0.74
N VAL A 153 6.77 -3.05 0.40
CA VAL A 153 7.11 -1.65 0.72
C VAL A 153 8.63 -1.48 0.76
N GLY A 154 9.34 -2.39 1.43
CA GLY A 154 10.81 -2.38 1.49
C GLY A 154 11.44 -2.48 0.10
N GLU A 155 11.02 -3.46 -0.70
CA GLU A 155 11.50 -3.66 -2.07
C GLU A 155 11.28 -2.41 -2.94
N LEU A 156 10.09 -1.81 -2.86
CA LEU A 156 9.75 -0.63 -3.65
C LEU A 156 10.64 0.56 -3.29
N ILE A 157 10.83 0.83 -2.00
CA ILE A 157 11.66 1.95 -1.55
C ILE A 157 13.14 1.71 -1.86
N GLU A 158 13.67 0.52 -1.61
CA GLU A 158 15.07 0.20 -1.90
C GLU A 158 15.39 0.39 -3.39
N ARG A 159 14.50 -0.04 -4.28
CA ARG A 159 14.65 0.18 -5.72
C ARG A 159 14.59 1.65 -6.09
N LEU A 160 13.63 2.39 -5.54
CA LEU A 160 13.41 3.80 -5.92
C LEU A 160 14.41 4.77 -5.30
N ALA A 161 15.00 4.45 -4.15
CA ALA A 161 16.01 5.29 -3.49
C ALA A 161 17.20 5.57 -4.42
N GLY A 162 17.74 4.55 -5.07
CA GLY A 162 18.85 4.72 -6.03
C GLY A 162 18.50 5.61 -7.23
N PHE A 163 17.24 5.62 -7.67
CA PHE A 163 16.77 6.53 -8.72
C PHE A 163 16.59 7.96 -8.21
N ALA A 164 16.16 8.14 -6.96
CA ALA A 164 15.93 9.44 -6.35
C ALA A 164 17.22 10.25 -6.19
N ASP A 165 18.34 9.58 -5.90
CA ASP A 165 19.66 10.22 -5.76
C ASP A 165 20.26 10.65 -7.11
N ASN A 166 19.81 10.06 -8.22
CA ASN A 166 20.31 10.38 -9.54
C ASN A 166 19.61 11.60 -10.16
N ARG A 167 20.32 12.74 -10.20
CA ARG A 167 19.83 13.99 -10.80
C ARG A 167 19.38 13.84 -12.26
N ALA A 168 20.09 13.05 -13.06
CA ALA A 168 19.73 12.82 -14.46
C ALA A 168 18.45 12.00 -14.58
N ALA A 169 18.28 10.96 -13.73
CA ALA A 169 17.05 10.18 -13.66
C ALA A 169 15.85 11.06 -13.30
N TRP A 170 16.01 11.97 -12.35
CA TRP A 170 14.94 12.91 -11.98
C TRP A 170 14.54 13.86 -13.12
N TRP A 171 15.51 14.42 -13.84
CA TRP A 171 15.22 15.27 -15.00
C TRP A 171 14.54 14.49 -16.13
N ALA A 172 15.02 13.28 -16.43
CA ALA A 172 14.39 12.39 -17.38
C ALA A 172 12.93 12.06 -16.98
N PHE A 173 12.71 11.75 -15.70
CA PHE A 173 11.37 11.51 -15.17
C PHE A 173 10.46 12.74 -15.31
N LYS A 174 10.96 13.96 -15.04
CA LYS A 174 10.20 15.20 -15.26
C LYS A 174 9.87 15.44 -16.72
N ALA A 175 10.82 15.21 -17.63
CA ALA A 175 10.61 15.33 -19.07
C ALA A 175 9.56 14.33 -19.58
N ALA A 176 9.42 13.17 -18.93
CA ALA A 176 8.43 12.16 -19.28
C ALA A 176 6.96 12.55 -18.99
N ARG A 177 6.69 13.73 -18.40
CA ARG A 177 5.33 14.20 -18.11
C ARG A 177 4.44 14.31 -19.36
N ALA A 178 4.97 14.93 -20.42
CA ALA A 178 4.23 15.12 -21.67
C ALA A 178 3.91 13.78 -22.38
N PRO A 179 4.88 12.87 -22.60
CA PRO A 179 4.56 11.57 -23.19
C PRO A 179 3.64 10.74 -22.28
N ALA A 180 3.79 10.78 -20.95
CA ALA A 180 2.89 10.07 -20.04
C ALA A 180 1.43 10.51 -20.23
N ARG A 181 1.17 11.82 -20.33
CA ARG A 181 -0.17 12.34 -20.67
C ARG A 181 -0.67 11.85 -22.03
N GLY A 182 0.19 11.86 -23.05
CA GLY A 182 -0.15 11.34 -24.37
C GLY A 182 -0.53 9.86 -24.37
N PHE A 183 -0.01 9.07 -23.43
CA PHE A 183 -0.36 7.67 -23.24
C PHE A 183 -1.53 7.43 -22.27
N GLY A 184 -2.13 8.48 -21.69
CA GLY A 184 -3.20 8.36 -20.71
C GLY A 184 -2.73 7.97 -19.31
N MET A 185 -1.47 8.27 -18.96
CA MET A 185 -0.85 8.00 -17.66
C MET A 185 -0.49 9.32 -16.94
N GLY A 186 -1.36 10.32 -17.08
CA GLY A 186 -1.08 11.68 -16.60
C GLY A 186 -1.13 11.77 -15.08
N GLN A 187 -2.15 11.17 -14.46
CA GLN A 187 -2.30 11.13 -13.01
C GLN A 187 -1.29 10.21 -12.35
N THR A 188 -1.02 9.06 -12.98
CA THR A 188 0.03 8.13 -12.57
C THR A 188 1.38 8.84 -12.52
N HIS A 189 1.72 9.65 -13.53
CA HIS A 189 2.94 10.44 -13.53
C HIS A 189 2.99 11.46 -12.37
N VAL A 190 1.87 12.13 -12.08
CA VAL A 190 1.78 13.09 -10.95
C VAL A 190 2.01 12.40 -9.62
N LEU A 191 1.37 11.26 -9.38
CA LEU A 191 1.57 10.47 -8.16
C LEU A 191 3.03 10.03 -8.01
N LEU A 192 3.62 9.49 -9.08
CA LEU A 192 5.04 9.10 -9.08
C LEU A 192 5.95 10.31 -8.83
N ALA A 193 5.64 11.48 -9.40
CA ALA A 193 6.40 12.71 -9.17
C ALA A 193 6.39 13.16 -7.71
N GLU A 194 5.24 13.04 -7.03
CA GLU A 194 5.15 13.29 -5.60
C GLU A 194 6.02 12.30 -4.82
N GLY A 195 5.93 11.01 -5.12
CA GLY A 195 6.74 9.98 -4.47
C GLY A 195 8.25 10.20 -4.65
N PHE A 196 8.69 10.54 -5.87
CA PHE A 196 10.09 10.89 -6.14
C PHE A 196 10.54 12.12 -5.36
N ALA A 197 9.71 13.16 -5.29
CA ALA A 197 10.03 14.36 -4.51
C ALA A 197 10.13 14.04 -3.01
N ALA A 198 9.23 13.19 -2.50
CA ALA A 198 9.21 12.77 -1.11
C ALA A 198 10.43 11.90 -0.73
N LEU A 199 10.83 10.98 -1.60
CA LEU A 199 12.06 10.19 -1.46
C LEU A 199 13.30 11.08 -1.38
N ARG A 200 13.42 12.06 -2.29
CA ARG A 200 14.56 12.99 -2.32
C ARG A 200 14.63 13.94 -1.13
N ALA A 201 13.50 14.23 -0.51
CA ALA A 201 13.43 15.06 0.69
C ALA A 201 13.76 14.27 1.97
N THR A 202 13.82 12.94 1.88
CA THR A 202 14.11 12.06 3.00
C THR A 202 15.60 11.74 3.01
N ARG A 203 16.25 11.93 4.16
CA ARG A 203 17.61 11.46 4.40
C ARG A 203 17.59 9.93 4.53
N ASP A 204 18.44 9.26 3.75
CA ASP A 204 18.58 7.79 3.76
C ASP A 204 17.24 7.02 3.69
N PRO A 205 16.40 7.23 2.63
CA PRO A 205 15.02 6.75 2.59
C PRO A 205 14.86 5.22 2.71
N ALA A 206 15.86 4.47 2.27
CA ALA A 206 15.91 3.02 2.43
C ALA A 206 16.09 2.61 3.90
N GLU A 207 16.98 3.29 4.64
CA GLU A 207 17.20 3.05 6.07
C GLU A 207 15.99 3.48 6.89
N ALA A 208 15.47 4.69 6.64
CA ALA A 208 14.24 5.18 7.24
C ALA A 208 13.09 4.18 7.05
N THR A 209 12.87 3.70 5.82
CA THR A 209 11.81 2.72 5.58
C THR A 209 12.08 1.41 6.32
N ARG A 210 13.33 0.92 6.33
CA ARG A 210 13.67 -0.35 7.00
C ARG A 210 13.37 -0.31 8.49
N GLU A 211 13.79 0.75 9.19
CA GLU A 211 13.50 0.94 10.61
C GLU A 211 11.98 1.01 10.89
N ALA A 212 11.21 1.73 10.06
CA ALA A 212 9.75 1.79 10.18
C ALA A 212 9.11 0.40 9.99
N LEU A 213 9.56 -0.37 9.00
CA LEU A 213 9.09 -1.72 8.73
C LEU A 213 9.43 -2.68 9.87
N ASP A 214 10.62 -2.59 10.46
CA ASP A 214 11.00 -3.44 11.60
C ASP A 214 10.15 -3.15 12.83
N ALA A 215 9.87 -1.87 13.11
CA ALA A 215 8.93 -1.49 14.16
C ALA A 215 7.51 -2.04 13.89
N GLN A 216 7.09 -2.08 12.63
CA GLN A 216 5.80 -2.63 12.22
C GLN A 216 5.76 -4.16 12.33
N ARG A 217 6.83 -4.88 11.97
CA ARG A 217 6.96 -6.34 12.17
C ARG A 217 6.82 -6.73 13.63
N VAL A 218 7.49 -6.01 14.53
CA VAL A 218 7.36 -6.23 15.98
C VAL A 218 5.91 -6.06 16.43
N LEU A 219 5.21 -5.04 15.92
CA LEU A 219 3.79 -4.82 16.23
C LEU A 219 2.91 -5.96 15.71
N VAL A 220 3.04 -6.32 14.43
CA VAL A 220 2.27 -7.42 13.81
C VAL A 220 2.47 -8.72 14.58
N ARG A 221 3.72 -9.06 14.92
CA ARG A 221 4.04 -10.23 15.74
C ARG A 221 3.41 -10.17 17.13
N ARG A 222 3.35 -9.01 17.78
CA ARG A 222 2.66 -8.86 19.09
C ARG A 222 1.15 -9.02 18.95
N LEU A 223 0.57 -8.48 17.87
CA LEU A 223 -0.87 -8.55 17.61
C LEU A 223 -1.33 -9.99 17.36
N PHE A 224 -0.54 -10.81 16.64
CA PHE A 224 -0.85 -12.22 16.37
C PHE A 224 -0.28 -13.21 17.41
N GLY A 225 0.90 -12.94 17.97
CA GLY A 225 1.63 -13.82 18.89
C GLY A 225 1.13 -13.81 20.35
N ALA A 226 0.32 -12.82 20.74
CA ALA A 226 -0.37 -12.86 22.03
C ALA A 226 -1.49 -13.92 22.10
N ALA A 227 -1.73 -14.69 21.02
CA ALA A 227 -2.79 -15.70 20.94
C ALA A 227 -2.36 -17.12 21.36
N THR A 228 -1.08 -17.37 21.70
CA THR A 228 -0.62 -18.70 22.15
C THR A 228 -0.27 -18.78 23.64
N ALA A 229 -0.57 -17.75 24.43
CA ALA A 229 -0.42 -17.77 25.88
C ALA A 229 -1.75 -17.43 26.57
N GLY A 230 -2.63 -18.42 26.72
CA GLY A 230 -3.80 -18.30 27.61
C GLY A 230 -5.12 -18.78 27.04
N ALA A 231 -5.21 -20.07 26.72
CA ALA A 231 -6.48 -20.81 26.75
C ALA A 231 -6.18 -22.32 26.87
N ALA A 232 -5.67 -22.74 28.02
CA ALA A 232 -5.90 -24.11 28.44
C ALA A 232 -7.39 -24.18 28.84
N PRO A 233 -8.20 -25.10 28.27
CA PRO A 233 -9.58 -25.26 28.70
C PRO A 233 -9.59 -25.74 30.17
N PRO A 234 -10.50 -25.24 31.02
CA PRO A 234 -10.69 -25.82 32.34
C PRO A 234 -11.19 -27.26 32.14
N SER A 235 -10.47 -28.21 32.73
CA SER A 235 -10.97 -29.56 32.94
C SER A 235 -12.14 -29.49 33.91
N TYR A 236 -13.33 -29.79 33.42
CA TYR A 236 -14.46 -30.27 34.20
C TYR A 236 -15.05 -31.48 33.49
#